data_AF-A0A8J5J647-F1
#
_entry.id   AF-A0A8J5J647-F1
#
_cell.length_a   1.000
_cell.length_b   1.000
_cell.length_c   1.000
_cell.angle_alpha   90.00
_cell.angle_beta   90.00
_cell.angle_gamma   90.00
#
_symmetry.space_group_name_H-M   'P 1'
#
loop_
_entity.id
_entity.type
_entity.pdbx_description
1 polymer ?
#
loop_
_entity_poly.entity_id
_entity_poly.type
_entity_poly.pdbx_seq_one_letter_code
_entity_poly.pdbx_strand_id
1 'polypeptide(L)'
;MRVISIKNYSDDIRVIIQLMQYHNKAYLLNIPSWDWKRGDDVICLAELKLGFIAQSCLAPGFSTMMANLFAMRSYKTSPDMSPWQDHYQQGSGMEMYTETLSPAFVDLEFGETSAVFGHLCFPQSPDMQAWQNDYLCGTGCEMYTETLSPSFVAMTFPQASELCFSKLKLLLLAIEVKNEERTDSKIAINPKATKIQPNTQGFFIAQSADEVKR
;
A
#
# COMPACT_ATOMS: atom_id res chain seq x y z
N MET A 1 7.79 28.80 0.07
CA MET A 1 7.89 29.63 1.30
C MET A 1 7.82 28.80 2.58
N ARG A 2 6.76 28.03 2.87
CA ARG A 2 6.65 27.25 4.12
C ARG A 2 7.81 26.27 4.37
N VAL A 3 8.24 25.54 3.34
CA VAL A 3 9.37 24.60 3.43
C VAL A 3 10.66 25.30 3.86
N ILE A 4 10.94 26.46 3.26
CA ILE A 4 12.13 27.27 3.59
C ILE A 4 12.08 27.71 5.05
N SER A 5 10.93 28.17 5.53
CA SER A 5 10.77 28.57 6.94
C SER A 5 11.00 27.42 7.92
N ILE A 6 10.49 26.22 7.61
CA ILE A 6 10.67 25.02 8.44
C ILE A 6 12.13 24.59 8.46
N LYS A 7 12.74 24.45 7.27
CA LYS A 7 14.13 24.03 7.14
C LYS A 7 15.10 25.03 7.79
N ASN A 8 14.87 26.33 7.62
CA ASN A 8 15.67 27.36 8.29
C ASN A 8 15.57 27.34 9.82
N TYR A 9 14.50 26.77 10.40
CA TYR A 9 14.38 26.57 11.84
C TYR A 9 15.03 25.26 12.30
N SER A 10 14.86 24.18 11.51
CA SER A 10 15.45 22.87 11.76
C SER A 10 15.73 22.19 10.42
N ASP A 11 17.02 22.05 10.07
CA ASP A 11 17.44 21.44 8.80
C ASP A 11 17.23 19.91 8.80
N ASP A 12 17.27 19.27 9.98
CA ASP A 12 17.24 17.82 10.15
C ASP A 12 15.82 17.22 10.10
N ILE A 13 14.77 18.04 10.06
CA ILE A 13 13.39 17.55 10.07
C ILE A 13 12.98 17.00 8.69
N ARG A 14 12.31 15.84 8.68
CA ARG A 14 11.69 15.28 7.46
C ARG A 14 10.49 16.12 7.04
N VAL A 15 10.47 16.58 5.79
CA VAL A 15 9.36 17.38 5.24
C VAL A 15 8.78 16.70 4.00
N ILE A 16 7.50 16.32 4.08
CA ILE A 16 6.73 15.84 2.93
C ILE A 16 5.78 16.94 2.48
N ILE A 17 5.80 17.29 1.19
CA ILE A 17 4.90 18.32 0.67
C ILE A 17 4.08 17.87 -0.52
N GLN A 18 2.93 18.54 -0.70
CA GLN A 18 2.10 18.42 -1.88
C GLN A 18 2.36 19.59 -2.83
N LEU A 19 2.64 19.29 -4.10
CA LEU A 19 2.75 20.28 -5.17
C LEU A 19 1.65 20.11 -6.21
N MET A 20 1.14 21.24 -6.72
CA MET A 20 0.13 21.22 -7.78
C MET A 20 0.74 21.06 -9.18
N GLN A 21 1.90 21.65 -9.43
CA GLN A 21 2.54 21.69 -10.75
C GLN A 21 3.97 21.16 -10.67
N TYR A 22 4.37 20.37 -11.68
CA TYR A 22 5.67 19.69 -11.71
C TYR A 22 6.87 20.65 -11.76
N HIS A 23 6.77 21.75 -12.53
CA HIS A 23 7.88 22.69 -12.67
C HIS A 23 8.30 23.36 -11.35
N ASN A 24 7.40 23.41 -10.35
CA ASN A 24 7.71 23.96 -9.03
C ASN A 24 8.63 23.05 -8.20
N LYS A 25 8.77 21.77 -8.57
CA LYS A 25 9.67 20.81 -7.90
C LYS A 25 11.13 21.26 -7.97
N ALA A 26 11.52 21.93 -9.07
CA ALA A 26 12.87 22.46 -9.26
C ALA A 26 13.27 23.49 -8.18
N TYR A 27 12.32 24.27 -7.64
CA TYR A 27 12.63 25.24 -6.60
C TYR A 27 13.03 24.60 -5.27
N LEU A 28 12.62 23.35 -5.01
CA LEU A 28 12.97 22.64 -3.78
C LEU A 28 14.39 22.11 -3.81
N LEU A 29 14.86 21.70 -4.99
CA LEU A 29 16.25 21.25 -5.20
C LEU A 29 17.26 22.39 -4.99
N ASN A 30 16.82 23.64 -5.02
CA ASN A 30 17.65 24.81 -4.72
C ASN A 30 17.77 25.10 -3.21
N ILE A 31 17.02 24.40 -2.36
CA ILE A 31 17.10 24.57 -0.90
C ILE A 31 18.25 23.68 -0.40
N PRO A 32 19.29 24.24 0.25
CA PRO A 32 20.49 23.48 0.61
C PRO A 32 20.23 22.38 1.65
N SER A 33 19.25 22.55 2.53
CA SER A 33 18.85 21.58 3.54
C SER A 33 17.72 20.63 3.11
N TRP A 34 17.35 20.65 1.83
CA TRP A 34 16.44 19.66 1.26
C TRP A 34 17.21 18.40 0.86
N ASP A 35 16.92 17.28 1.49
CA ASP A 35 17.62 16.01 1.24
C ASP A 35 16.64 14.84 1.12
N TRP A 36 16.51 14.32 -0.11
CA TRP A 36 15.69 13.16 -0.41
C TRP A 36 16.17 11.88 0.30
N LYS A 37 17.47 11.78 0.63
CA LYS A 37 18.01 10.62 1.37
C LYS A 37 17.55 10.59 2.82
N ARG A 38 17.17 11.73 3.37
CA ARG A 38 16.57 11.87 4.71
C ARG A 38 15.05 11.71 4.70
N GLY A 39 14.46 11.46 3.54
CA GLY A 39 13.02 11.27 3.36
C GLY A 39 12.24 12.56 3.08
N ASP A 40 12.91 13.65 2.67
CA ASP A 40 12.19 14.81 2.16
C ASP A 40 11.54 14.49 0.81
N ASP A 41 10.22 14.32 0.82
CA ASP A 41 9.46 13.81 -0.32
C ASP A 41 8.51 14.86 -0.90
N VAL A 42 8.31 14.78 -2.22
CA VAL A 42 7.42 15.67 -2.97
C VAL A 42 6.34 14.86 -3.66
N ILE A 43 5.10 15.05 -3.23
CA ILE A 43 3.92 14.47 -3.86
C ILE A 43 3.37 15.49 -4.86
N CYS A 44 3.73 15.36 -6.14
CA CYS A 44 3.19 16.22 -7.18
C CYS A 44 1.87 15.67 -7.73
N LEU A 45 0.76 16.36 -7.48
CA LEU A 45 -0.57 15.91 -7.90
C LEU A 45 -0.72 15.84 -9.42
N ALA A 46 -0.19 16.82 -10.16
CA ALA A 46 -0.25 16.79 -11.63
C ALA A 46 0.55 15.62 -12.20
N GLU A 47 1.74 15.34 -11.64
CA GLU A 47 2.60 14.21 -12.03
C GLU A 47 1.90 12.87 -11.79
N LEU A 48 1.38 12.65 -10.57
CA LEU A 48 0.68 11.40 -10.23
C LEU A 48 -0.63 11.24 -11.01
N LYS A 49 -1.45 12.29 -11.11
CA LYS A 49 -2.74 12.24 -11.83
C LYS A 49 -2.54 11.88 -13.30
N LEU A 50 -1.66 12.60 -14.00
CA LEU A 50 -1.40 12.35 -15.41
C LEU A 50 -0.66 11.03 -15.61
N GLY A 51 0.24 10.65 -14.70
CA GLY A 51 0.90 9.35 -14.71
C GLY A 51 -0.07 8.18 -14.61
N PHE A 52 -1.03 8.23 -13.68
CA PHE A 52 -2.06 7.20 -13.55
C PHE A 52 -3.00 7.15 -14.75
N ILE A 53 -3.39 8.28 -15.32
CA ILE A 53 -4.19 8.31 -16.56
C ILE A 53 -3.39 7.67 -17.71
N ALA A 54 -2.12 8.03 -17.86
CA ALA A 54 -1.26 7.48 -18.91
C ALA A 54 -1.07 5.97 -18.77
N GLN A 55 -0.89 5.44 -17.56
CA GLN A 55 -0.82 3.99 -17.33
C GLN A 55 -2.17 3.31 -17.57
N SER A 56 -3.29 3.95 -17.21
CA SER A 56 -4.63 3.44 -17.54
C SER A 56 -4.90 3.38 -19.05
N CYS A 57 -4.21 4.18 -19.87
CA CYS A 57 -4.25 4.04 -21.33
C CYS A 57 -3.55 2.79 -21.83
N LEU A 58 -2.56 2.26 -21.09
CA LEU A 58 -1.87 1.00 -21.41
C LEU A 58 -2.63 -0.22 -20.86
N ALA A 59 -3.14 -0.10 -19.64
CA ALA A 59 -3.90 -1.14 -18.94
C ALA A 59 -5.15 -0.53 -18.28
N PRO A 60 -6.34 -0.65 -18.90
CA PRO A 60 -7.58 -0.09 -18.35
C PRO A 60 -7.84 -0.59 -16.92
N GLY A 61 -8.18 0.34 -16.02
CA GLY A 61 -8.43 0.04 -14.61
C GLY A 61 -7.20 0.15 -13.69
N PHE A 62 -5.99 0.34 -14.24
CA PHE A 62 -4.76 0.48 -13.45
C PHE A 62 -4.84 1.60 -12.40
N SER A 63 -5.35 2.78 -12.77
CA SER A 63 -5.51 3.90 -11.84
C SER A 63 -6.40 3.56 -10.65
N THR A 64 -7.47 2.79 -10.87
CA THR A 64 -8.40 2.38 -9.80
C THR A 64 -7.75 1.36 -8.89
N MET A 65 -7.03 0.39 -9.46
CA MET A 65 -6.24 -0.58 -8.70
C MET A 65 -5.21 0.11 -7.81
N MET A 66 -4.38 1.00 -8.37
CA MET A 66 -3.38 1.74 -7.59
C MET A 66 -4.03 2.64 -6.52
N ALA A 67 -5.16 3.29 -6.84
CA ALA A 67 -5.88 4.12 -5.88
C ALA A 67 -6.52 3.33 -4.73
N ASN A 68 -6.74 2.02 -4.89
CA ASN A 68 -7.15 1.15 -3.79
C ASN A 68 -5.95 0.76 -2.93
N LEU A 69 -4.82 0.39 -3.54
CA LEU A 69 -3.60 -0.04 -2.82
C LEU A 69 -2.98 1.02 -1.89
N PHE A 70 -3.20 2.30 -2.19
CA PHE A 70 -2.66 3.42 -1.40
C PHE A 70 -3.67 4.07 -0.45
N ALA A 71 -4.93 3.66 -0.49
CA ALA A 71 -5.98 4.34 0.24
C ALA A 71 -6.40 3.55 1.48
N MET A 72 -5.89 3.95 2.65
CA MET A 72 -6.63 3.80 3.90
C MET A 72 -7.85 4.73 3.83
N ARG A 73 -9.05 4.19 3.60
CA ARG A 73 -10.26 5.01 3.48
C ARG A 73 -11.03 4.98 4.77
N SER A 74 -11.25 6.13 5.38
CA SER A 74 -12.25 6.24 6.46
C SER A 74 -13.63 6.44 5.84
N TYR A 75 -14.58 5.56 6.18
CA TYR A 75 -15.96 5.63 5.72
C TYR A 75 -16.67 6.90 6.23
N LYS A 76 -17.28 7.67 5.33
CA LYS A 76 -18.15 8.81 5.68
C LYS A 76 -19.43 8.72 4.88
N THR A 77 -20.56 8.53 5.55
CA THR A 77 -21.89 8.55 4.95
C THR A 77 -22.24 9.94 4.43
N SER A 78 -22.69 10.02 3.17
CA SER A 78 -23.38 11.21 2.65
C SER A 78 -24.72 10.81 2.05
N PRO A 79 -25.79 11.61 2.26
CA PRO A 79 -27.14 11.28 1.80
C PRO A 79 -27.29 11.30 0.27
N ASP A 80 -26.34 11.90 -0.46
CA ASP A 80 -26.36 12.02 -1.93
C ASP A 80 -25.56 10.92 -2.64
N MET A 81 -25.06 9.91 -1.91
CA MET A 81 -24.20 8.87 -2.48
C MET A 81 -25.01 7.76 -3.14
N SER A 82 -24.58 7.30 -4.32
CA SER A 82 -25.23 6.17 -4.98
C SER A 82 -24.97 4.85 -4.22
N PRO A 83 -25.88 3.85 -4.28
CA PRO A 83 -25.76 2.63 -3.48
C PRO A 83 -24.44 1.87 -3.67
N TRP A 84 -23.92 1.82 -4.90
CA TRP A 84 -22.64 1.14 -5.17
C TRP A 84 -21.45 1.90 -4.61
N GLN A 85 -21.50 3.25 -4.58
CA GLN A 85 -20.44 4.07 -4.00
C GLN A 85 -20.42 3.93 -2.48
N ASP A 86 -21.59 3.82 -1.86
CA ASP A 86 -21.72 3.61 -0.41
C ASP A 86 -21.13 2.25 -0.02
N HIS A 87 -21.52 1.18 -0.71
CA HIS A 87 -20.93 -0.15 -0.50
C HIS A 87 -19.42 -0.19 -0.75
N TYR A 88 -18.96 0.50 -1.81
CA TYR A 88 -17.53 0.59 -2.09
C TYR A 88 -16.78 1.34 -1.00
N GLN A 89 -17.30 2.50 -0.54
CA GLN A 89 -16.66 3.26 0.53
C GLN A 89 -16.66 2.49 1.85
N GLN A 90 -17.77 1.83 2.18
CA GLN A 90 -17.89 0.97 3.34
C GLN A 90 -16.84 -0.13 3.29
N GLY A 91 -16.80 -0.92 2.21
CA GLY A 91 -15.88 -2.03 2.09
C GLY A 91 -14.41 -1.60 2.03
N SER A 92 -14.11 -0.48 1.36
CA SER A 92 -12.76 0.09 1.30
C SER A 92 -12.26 0.67 2.62
N GLY A 93 -13.15 0.87 3.60
CA GLY A 93 -12.80 1.39 4.92
C GLY A 93 -12.88 0.38 6.04
N MET A 94 -13.02 -0.90 5.70
CA MET A 94 -12.89 -1.99 6.67
C MET A 94 -11.41 -2.30 6.83
N GLU A 95 -10.93 -2.19 8.05
CA GLU A 95 -9.56 -2.54 8.43
C GLU A 95 -9.57 -3.79 9.32
N MET A 96 -8.47 -4.55 9.31
CA MET A 96 -8.29 -5.66 10.24
C MET A 96 -7.86 -5.16 11.62
N TYR A 97 -8.62 -5.51 12.66
CA TYR A 97 -8.30 -5.22 14.05
C TYR A 97 -8.11 -6.52 14.83
N THR A 98 -7.06 -6.59 15.64
CA THR A 98 -6.86 -7.69 16.61
C THR A 98 -7.41 -7.27 17.96
N GLU A 99 -8.47 -7.93 18.42
CA GLU A 99 -9.10 -7.66 19.72
C GLU A 99 -9.44 -8.94 20.47
N THR A 100 -9.51 -8.84 21.80
CA THR A 100 -9.93 -9.98 22.63
C THR A 100 -11.45 -10.09 22.60
N LEU A 101 -11.95 -11.26 22.18
CA LEU A 101 -13.39 -11.50 22.13
C LEU A 101 -14.01 -11.42 23.52
N SER A 102 -15.20 -10.82 23.59
CA SER A 102 -15.99 -10.73 24.82
C SER A 102 -16.29 -12.13 25.39
N PRO A 103 -16.41 -12.28 26.73
CA PRO A 103 -16.83 -13.54 27.35
C PRO A 103 -18.16 -14.10 26.80
N ALA A 104 -18.99 -13.27 26.16
CA ALA A 104 -20.23 -13.69 25.50
C ALA A 104 -20.03 -14.66 24.32
N PHE A 105 -18.80 -14.78 23.80
CA PHE A 105 -18.43 -15.71 22.73
C PHE A 105 -17.74 -16.98 23.25
N VAL A 106 -17.61 -17.13 24.56
CA VAL A 106 -17.07 -18.35 25.17
C VAL A 106 -18.03 -19.51 24.89
N ASP A 107 -17.47 -20.66 24.51
CA ASP A 107 -18.18 -21.90 24.13
C ASP A 107 -18.95 -21.86 22.80
N LEU A 108 -18.89 -20.77 22.04
CA LEU A 108 -19.37 -20.75 20.65
C LEU A 108 -18.33 -21.40 19.72
N GLU A 109 -18.81 -22.14 18.73
CA GLU A 109 -17.95 -22.60 17.65
C GLU A 109 -17.51 -21.41 16.77
N PHE A 110 -16.41 -21.58 16.04
CA PHE A 110 -15.91 -20.56 15.12
C PHE A 110 -16.99 -20.13 14.11
N GLY A 111 -17.77 -21.08 13.60
CA GLY A 111 -18.86 -20.79 12.65
C GLY A 111 -19.95 -19.90 13.23
N GLU A 112 -20.34 -20.14 14.48
CA GLU A 112 -21.36 -19.34 15.19
C GLU A 112 -20.82 -17.95 15.52
N THR A 113 -19.59 -17.88 16.03
CA THR A 113 -18.90 -16.61 16.29
C THR A 113 -18.78 -15.78 15.02
N SER A 114 -18.32 -16.40 13.92
CA SER A 114 -18.19 -15.75 12.62
C SER A 114 -19.53 -15.32 12.04
N ALA A 115 -20.62 -16.07 12.26
CA ALA A 115 -21.95 -15.69 11.82
C ALA A 115 -22.49 -14.46 12.59
N VAL A 116 -22.23 -14.38 13.90
CA VAL A 116 -22.59 -13.22 14.73
C VAL A 116 -21.79 -11.98 14.32
N PHE A 117 -20.47 -12.10 14.15
CA PHE A 117 -19.63 -11.02 13.63
C PHE A 117 -19.99 -10.65 12.19
N GLY A 118 -20.31 -11.64 11.36
CA GLY A 118 -20.87 -11.45 10.03
C GLY A 118 -22.08 -10.55 10.12
N HIS A 119 -23.16 -10.98 10.78
CA HIS A 119 -24.40 -10.19 10.89
C HIS A 119 -24.22 -8.77 11.49
N LEU A 120 -23.28 -8.59 12.43
CA LEU A 120 -23.07 -7.31 13.12
C LEU A 120 -22.13 -6.34 12.36
N CYS A 121 -21.04 -6.85 11.78
CA CYS A 121 -20.02 -6.04 11.11
C CYS A 121 -20.20 -5.98 9.59
N PHE A 122 -20.78 -7.05 9.03
CA PHE A 122 -21.08 -7.21 7.62
C PHE A 122 -22.55 -7.60 7.51
N PRO A 123 -23.51 -6.66 7.60
CA PRO A 123 -24.84 -6.96 7.09
C PRO A 123 -24.65 -7.32 5.62
N GLN A 124 -24.43 -8.60 5.34
CA GLN A 124 -24.38 -9.14 4.00
C GLN A 124 -25.78 -8.85 3.52
N SER A 125 -25.92 -7.79 2.72
CA SER A 125 -27.14 -7.65 1.98
C SER A 125 -27.18 -8.90 1.12
N PRO A 126 -28.23 -9.74 1.25
CA PRO A 126 -28.35 -10.95 0.43
C PRO A 126 -28.41 -10.64 -1.09
N ASP A 127 -28.34 -9.35 -1.45
CA ASP A 127 -28.39 -8.79 -2.79
C ASP A 127 -27.01 -8.43 -3.38
N MET A 128 -25.90 -8.57 -2.64
CA MET A 128 -24.58 -8.19 -3.18
C MET A 128 -24.12 -9.18 -4.25
N GLN A 129 -23.86 -8.68 -5.46
CA GLN A 129 -23.51 -9.49 -6.62
C GLN A 129 -22.08 -10.03 -6.48
N ALA A 130 -21.80 -11.22 -7.06
CA ALA A 130 -20.50 -11.89 -6.95
C ALA A 130 -19.30 -10.99 -7.34
N TRP A 131 -19.42 -10.20 -8.42
CA TRP A 131 -18.35 -9.29 -8.84
C TRP A 131 -18.05 -8.18 -7.81
N GLN A 132 -19.04 -7.77 -7.02
CA GLN A 132 -18.86 -6.76 -5.97
C GLN A 132 -18.06 -7.35 -4.82
N ASN A 133 -18.35 -8.59 -4.43
CA ASN A 133 -17.58 -9.30 -3.41
C ASN A 133 -16.11 -9.47 -3.83
N ASP A 134 -15.86 -9.91 -5.07
CA ASP A 134 -14.50 -10.07 -5.59
C ASP A 134 -13.75 -8.73 -5.66
N TYR A 135 -14.44 -7.66 -6.08
CA TYR A 135 -13.87 -6.33 -6.12
C TYR A 135 -13.52 -5.82 -4.72
N LEU A 136 -14.42 -5.96 -3.74
CA LEU A 136 -14.20 -5.56 -2.36
C LEU A 136 -13.05 -6.34 -1.71
N CYS A 137 -12.93 -7.64 -2.01
CA CYS A 137 -11.77 -8.43 -1.59
C CYS A 137 -10.45 -7.80 -2.07
N GLY A 138 -10.40 -7.36 -3.33
CA GLY A 138 -9.23 -6.64 -3.87
C GLY A 138 -8.99 -5.25 -3.26
N THR A 139 -10.03 -4.59 -2.72
CA THR A 139 -9.87 -3.30 -2.04
C THR A 139 -9.20 -3.41 -0.68
N GLY A 140 -9.27 -4.57 -0.03
CA GLY A 140 -8.60 -4.83 1.26
C GLY A 140 -7.10 -5.11 1.13
N CYS A 141 -6.56 -5.11 -0.09
CA CYS A 141 -5.14 -5.26 -0.32
C CYS A 141 -4.42 -3.90 -0.25
N GLU A 142 -3.30 -3.86 0.44
CA GLU A 142 -2.46 -2.67 0.59
C GLU A 142 -1.02 -2.97 0.17
N MET A 143 -0.24 -1.92 -0.08
CA MET A 143 1.18 -2.07 -0.37
C MET A 143 2.02 -1.93 0.91
N TYR A 144 2.85 -2.94 1.17
CA TYR A 144 3.73 -3.01 2.33
C TYR A 144 5.19 -3.12 1.91
N THR A 145 6.08 -2.68 2.81
CA THR A 145 7.52 -2.85 2.67
C THR A 145 8.05 -3.63 3.86
N GLU A 146 8.88 -4.65 3.59
CA GLU A 146 9.47 -5.47 4.65
C GLU A 146 10.83 -6.02 4.22
N THR A 147 11.71 -6.28 5.20
CA THR A 147 13.04 -6.82 4.92
C THR A 147 12.95 -8.31 4.65
N LEU A 148 13.50 -8.77 3.51
CA LEU A 148 13.49 -10.19 3.16
C LEU A 148 14.34 -11.01 4.14
N SER A 149 13.80 -12.16 4.56
CA SER A 149 14.49 -13.11 5.43
C SER A 149 15.82 -13.60 4.80
N PRO A 150 16.85 -13.91 5.62
CA PRO A 150 18.12 -14.47 5.14
C PRO A 150 17.97 -15.73 4.27
N SER A 151 16.87 -16.48 4.43
CA SER A 151 16.56 -17.65 3.61
C SER A 151 16.40 -17.34 2.12
N PHE A 152 16.07 -16.10 1.76
CA PHE A 152 15.93 -15.67 0.36
C PHE A 152 17.26 -15.20 -0.26
N VAL A 153 18.34 -15.09 0.51
CA VAL A 153 19.65 -14.63 0.01
C VAL A 153 20.16 -15.56 -1.08
N ALA A 154 20.73 -14.98 -2.14
CA ALA A 154 21.22 -15.66 -3.34
C ALA A 154 20.15 -16.32 -4.23
N MET A 155 18.88 -16.35 -3.82
CA MET A 155 17.78 -16.70 -4.71
C MET A 155 17.57 -15.60 -5.76
N THR A 156 17.09 -15.99 -6.94
CA THR A 156 16.63 -15.03 -7.95
C THR A 156 15.25 -14.48 -7.56
N PHE A 157 14.94 -13.25 -7.97
CA PHE A 157 13.64 -12.64 -7.70
C PHE A 157 12.45 -13.53 -8.14
N PRO A 158 12.45 -14.19 -9.32
CA PRO A 158 11.35 -15.09 -9.68
C PRO A 158 11.17 -16.26 -8.71
N GLN A 159 12.28 -16.88 -8.26
CA GLN A 159 12.22 -17.98 -7.28
C GLN A 159 11.66 -17.51 -5.93
N ALA A 160 12.09 -16.33 -5.47
CA ALA A 160 11.57 -15.75 -4.24
C ALA A 160 10.09 -15.37 -4.38
N SER A 161 9.70 -14.76 -5.49
CA SER A 161 8.30 -14.39 -5.79
C SER A 161 7.40 -15.62 -5.82
N GLU A 162 7.84 -16.73 -6.43
CA GLU A 162 7.11 -18.00 -6.43
C GLU A 162 6.93 -18.56 -5.01
N LEU A 163 7.97 -18.53 -4.17
CA LEU A 163 7.87 -18.97 -2.77
C LEU A 163 6.94 -18.08 -1.96
N CYS A 164 7.05 -16.75 -2.10
CA CYS A 164 6.16 -15.79 -1.44
C CYS A 164 4.70 -16.05 -1.81
N PHE A 165 4.41 -16.24 -3.10
CA PHE A 165 3.04 -16.46 -3.55
C PHE A 165 2.50 -17.85 -3.16
N SER A 166 3.29 -18.90 -3.34
CA SER A 166 2.83 -20.27 -3.12
C SER A 166 2.73 -20.65 -1.64
N LYS A 167 3.71 -20.23 -0.82
CA LYS A 167 3.82 -20.62 0.60
C LYS A 167 3.31 -19.54 1.55
N LEU A 168 3.63 -18.28 1.28
CA LEU A 168 3.28 -17.16 2.18
C LEU A 168 1.97 -16.48 1.81
N LYS A 169 1.45 -16.71 0.59
CA LYS A 169 0.28 -16.01 0.02
C LYS A 169 0.49 -14.50 -0.12
N LEU A 170 1.75 -14.08 -0.30
CA LEU A 170 2.15 -12.70 -0.49
C LEU A 170 2.53 -12.45 -1.95
N LEU A 171 2.09 -11.31 -2.51
CA LEU A 171 2.48 -10.90 -3.85
C LEU A 171 3.70 -9.96 -3.80
N LEU A 172 4.88 -10.50 -4.06
CA LEU A 172 6.12 -9.71 -4.17
C LEU A 172 6.20 -9.00 -5.53
N LEU A 173 6.23 -7.67 -5.53
CA LEU A 173 6.24 -6.83 -6.74
C LEU A 173 7.63 -6.31 -7.13
N ALA A 174 8.39 -5.85 -6.14
CA ALA A 174 9.65 -5.16 -6.36
C ALA A 174 10.62 -5.43 -5.20
N ILE A 175 11.91 -5.18 -5.45
CA ILE A 175 12.96 -5.22 -4.44
C ILE A 175 13.85 -3.99 -4.53
N GLU A 176 14.39 -3.56 -3.40
CA GLU A 176 15.43 -2.56 -3.33
C GLU A 176 16.79 -3.16 -3.77
N VAL A 177 17.41 -2.57 -4.78
CA VAL A 177 18.73 -2.97 -5.28
C VAL A 177 19.73 -1.87 -4.95
N LYS A 178 20.71 -2.19 -4.12
CA LYS A 178 21.81 -1.27 -3.76
C LYS A 178 22.86 -1.27 -4.86
N ASN A 179 23.33 -0.08 -5.24
CA ASN A 179 24.40 0.06 -6.23
C ASN A 179 25.76 -0.39 -5.64
N GLU A 180 26.76 -0.65 -6.49
CA GLU A 180 28.06 -1.18 -6.10
C GLU A 180 28.79 -0.28 -5.08
N GLU A 181 28.60 1.03 -5.15
CA GLU A 181 29.16 2.00 -4.20
C GLU A 181 28.36 2.12 -2.89
N ARG A 182 27.22 1.41 -2.75
CA ARG A 182 26.26 1.47 -1.62
C ARG A 182 25.75 2.87 -1.26
N THR A 183 25.97 3.86 -2.10
CA THR A 183 25.60 5.27 -1.86
C THR A 183 24.17 5.60 -2.27
N ASP A 184 23.57 4.76 -3.11
CA ASP A 184 22.23 4.92 -3.66
C ASP A 184 21.54 3.55 -3.81
N SER A 185 20.23 3.54 -3.60
CA SER A 185 19.38 2.36 -3.73
C SER A 185 18.26 2.62 -4.72
N LYS A 186 18.02 1.65 -5.60
CA LYS A 186 17.02 1.74 -6.64
C LYS A 186 15.94 0.68 -6.42
N ILE A 187 14.69 1.08 -6.53
CA ILE A 187 13.57 0.14 -6.55
C ILE A 187 13.52 -0.51 -7.94
N ALA A 188 13.72 -1.82 -7.99
CA ALA A 188 13.60 -2.61 -9.21
C ALA A 188 12.26 -3.35 -9.19
N ILE A 189 11.37 -3.00 -10.13
CA ILE A 189 10.05 -3.65 -10.31
C ILE A 189 10.24 -4.89 -11.17
N ASN A 190 9.84 -6.05 -10.65
CA ASN A 190 9.97 -7.36 -11.31
C ASN A 190 11.33 -7.62 -12.03
N PRO A 191 12.47 -7.55 -11.31
CA PRO A 191 13.77 -7.79 -11.92
C PRO A 191 13.96 -9.28 -12.24
N LYS A 192 14.31 -9.63 -13.48
CA LYS A 192 14.40 -11.05 -13.91
C LYS A 192 15.69 -11.76 -13.48
N ALA A 193 16.82 -11.05 -13.44
CA ALA A 193 18.15 -11.65 -13.24
C ALA A 193 18.80 -11.28 -11.90
N THR A 194 18.16 -10.44 -11.10
CA THR A 194 18.75 -9.94 -9.85
C THR A 194 18.64 -10.99 -8.76
N LYS A 195 19.77 -11.27 -8.10
CA LYS A 195 19.82 -12.08 -6.90
C LYS A 195 19.58 -11.21 -5.67
N ILE A 196 18.82 -11.76 -4.73
CA ILE A 196 18.52 -11.08 -3.47
C ILE A 196 19.77 -11.03 -2.61
N GLN A 197 20.09 -9.83 -2.14
CA GLN A 197 21.20 -9.56 -1.23
C GLN A 197 20.72 -9.58 0.24
N PRO A 198 21.62 -9.73 1.21
CA PRO A 198 21.27 -9.56 2.62
C PRO A 198 20.67 -8.17 2.88
N ASN A 199 19.66 -8.10 3.75
CA ASN A 199 18.95 -6.86 4.10
C ASN A 199 18.36 -6.13 2.90
N THR A 200 17.84 -6.89 1.92
CA THR A 200 17.07 -6.35 0.80
C THR A 200 15.63 -6.07 1.26
N GLN A 201 15.13 -4.87 1.00
CA GLN A 201 13.73 -4.54 1.23
C GLN A 201 12.88 -5.04 0.05
N GLY A 202 11.82 -5.78 0.35
CA GLY A 202 10.79 -6.22 -0.60
C GLY A 202 9.55 -5.33 -0.53
N PHE A 203 8.88 -5.18 -1.66
CA PHE A 203 7.60 -4.47 -1.79
C PHE A 203 6.51 -5.49 -2.09
N PHE A 204 5.53 -5.59 -1.20
CA PHE A 204 4.49 -6.62 -1.20
C PHE A 204 3.11 -6.01 -1.35
N ILE A 205 2.19 -6.77 -1.95
CA ILE A 205 0.75 -6.58 -1.79
C ILE A 205 0.24 -7.70 -0.88
N ALA A 206 -0.45 -7.32 0.19
CA ALA A 206 -1.05 -8.23 1.17
C ALA A 206 -2.31 -7.61 1.80
N GLN A 207 -3.06 -8.38 2.60
CA GLN A 207 -4.25 -7.87 3.28
C GLN A 207 -3.92 -7.19 4.63
N SER A 208 -2.81 -7.57 5.26
CA SER A 208 -2.34 -6.92 6.49
C SER A 208 -0.82 -6.82 6.56
N ALA A 209 -0.35 -5.88 7.40
CA ALA A 209 1.06 -5.76 7.75
C ALA A 209 1.60 -7.02 8.47
N ASP A 210 0.78 -7.73 9.24
CA ASP A 210 1.23 -8.91 10.00
C ASP A 210 1.45 -10.14 9.12
N GLU A 211 0.72 -10.26 8.01
CA GLU A 211 0.99 -11.29 7.00
C GLU A 211 2.38 -11.13 6.37
N VAL A 212 2.84 -9.90 6.20
CA VAL A 212 4.12 -9.58 5.55
C VAL A 212 5.32 -9.86 6.47
N LYS A 213 5.13 -9.84 7.79
CA LYS A 213 6.19 -10.09 8.79
C LYS A 213 6.57 -11.57 8.97
N ARG A 214 5.89 -12.50 8.29
CA ARG A 214 6.08 -13.96 8.42
C ARG A 214 7.38 -14.45 7.78
#